data_AF-A0A9D8NUS1-F1
#
_entry.id   AF-A0A9D8NUS1-F1
#
_cell.length_a   1.000
_cell.length_b   1.000
_cell.length_c   1.000
_cell.angle_alpha   90.00
_cell.angle_beta   90.00
_cell.angle_gamma   90.00
#
_symmetry.space_group_name_H-M   'P 1'
#
loop_
_entity.id
_entity.type
_entity.pdbx_description
1 polymer ?
#
loop_
_entity_poly.entity_id
_entity_poly.type
_entity_poly.pdbx_seq_one_letter_code
_entity_poly.pdbx_strand_id
1 'polypeptide(L)'
;MPQAPSFASLTLYVAGVLCVLGLLGLMRPSRLTFRAGATILGLAGVGLLMALAVQSGGGPDGPPASAPLCIAFATIAIAGAVRMITHPRPVFAALYFILVVLSSAGLFLLMQAEFMAFALIIVYAGAILITYMFVLMLAQQGPEESVGRISRDDYDRIPREPAVAVIVGFFMLMVLSQTFLGPKGPMPNAAPKTLSTAEEERVAAFNRSPRMVLEAAKLVQPKAIEALAWDGGGDYLRRGDDGAYQALVAVADDGKQPVTLRDLSVLTNTREVGFSLVADFPVSLELAGVILLMAMFGAVVLARKQIELGEDERREAAGMRRLSPEDSTPPEASGPSGWSGEKS
;
A
#
# COMPACT_ATOMS: atom_id res chain seq x y z
N MET A 1 18.62 -4.95 36.75
CA MET A 1 19.93 -4.88 36.05
C MET A 1 19.66 -4.70 34.57
N PRO A 2 20.29 -3.74 33.88
CA PRO A 2 20.08 -3.54 32.45
C PRO A 2 20.65 -4.76 31.70
N GLN A 3 19.80 -5.48 30.96
CA GLN A 3 20.23 -6.63 30.17
C GLN A 3 21.14 -6.13 29.05
N ALA A 4 22.34 -6.70 28.94
CA ALA A 4 23.26 -6.40 27.84
C ALA A 4 22.58 -6.68 26.49
N PRO A 5 22.82 -5.87 25.44
CA PRO A 5 22.26 -6.12 24.12
C PRO A 5 22.65 -7.52 23.65
N SER A 6 21.66 -8.33 23.25
CA SER A 6 21.92 -9.66 22.73
C SER A 6 22.79 -9.57 21.46
N PHE A 7 23.63 -10.58 21.20
CA PHE A 7 24.51 -10.61 20.02
C PHE A 7 23.74 -10.40 18.70
N ALA A 8 22.48 -10.86 18.63
CA ALA A 8 21.57 -10.63 17.51
C ALA A 8 21.15 -9.16 17.33
N SER A 9 21.00 -8.40 18.42
CA SER A 9 20.73 -6.96 18.32
C SER A 9 21.95 -6.18 17.81
N LEU A 10 23.16 -6.59 18.22
CA LEU A 10 24.42 -5.99 17.75
C LEU A 10 24.64 -6.18 16.24
N THR A 11 24.35 -7.37 15.71
CA THR A 11 24.51 -7.66 14.27
C THR A 11 23.50 -6.90 13.41
N LEU A 12 22.26 -6.72 13.88
CA LEU A 12 21.26 -5.86 13.23
C LEU A 12 21.71 -4.40 13.16
N TYR A 13 22.33 -3.88 14.23
CA TYR A 13 22.87 -2.52 14.22
C TYR A 13 24.00 -2.33 13.21
N VAL A 14 24.93 -3.28 13.13
CA VAL A 14 26.04 -3.24 12.16
C VAL A 14 25.51 -3.29 10.72
N ALA A 15 24.53 -4.15 10.45
CA ALA A 15 23.92 -4.25 9.13
C ALA A 15 23.16 -2.97 8.73
N GLY A 16 22.44 -2.35 9.68
CA GLY A 16 21.77 -1.07 9.47
C GLY A 16 22.75 0.06 9.12
N VAL A 17 23.87 0.17 9.85
CA VAL A 17 24.91 1.18 9.60
C VAL A 17 25.56 0.98 8.22
N LEU A 18 25.78 -0.26 7.79
CA LEU A 18 26.33 -0.54 6.44
C LEU A 18 25.37 -0.10 5.33
N CYS A 19 24.06 -0.34 5.51
CA CYS A 19 23.04 0.11 4.57
C CYS A 19 22.93 1.66 4.51
N VAL A 20 23.03 2.34 5.66
CA VAL A 20 23.11 3.82 5.73
C VAL A 20 24.27 4.36 4.91
N LEU A 21 25.47 3.81 5.14
CA LEU A 21 26.70 4.26 4.48
C LEU A 21 26.66 4.00 2.96
N GLY A 22 26.11 2.86 2.55
CA GLY A 22 25.92 2.53 1.13
C GLY A 22 24.92 3.47 0.44
N LEU A 23 23.80 3.81 1.10
CA LEU A 23 22.78 4.67 0.51
C LEU A 23 23.24 6.13 0.44
N LEU A 24 23.91 6.63 1.49
CA LEU A 24 24.53 7.97 1.49
C LEU A 24 25.60 8.12 0.40
N GLY A 25 26.41 7.08 0.18
CA GLY A 25 27.43 7.10 -0.87
C GLY A 25 26.83 7.12 -2.29
N LEU A 26 25.62 6.57 -2.47
CA LEU A 26 24.93 6.54 -3.75
C LEU A 26 24.21 7.87 -4.09
N MET A 27 23.79 8.62 -3.07
CA MET A 27 23.11 9.92 -3.18
C MET A 27 24.08 11.10 -3.37
N ARG A 28 25.34 10.99 -2.94
CA ARG A 28 26.34 12.06 -3.11
C ARG A 28 26.87 12.09 -4.56
N PRO A 29 26.91 13.26 -5.23
CA PRO A 29 27.47 13.37 -6.59
C PRO A 29 28.99 13.16 -6.54
N SER A 30 29.41 11.92 -6.77
CA SER A 30 30.80 11.49 -6.72
C SER A 30 31.16 10.65 -7.95
N ARG A 31 32.46 10.45 -8.19
CA ARG A 31 32.96 9.70 -9.36
C ARG A 31 32.38 8.28 -9.39
N LEU A 32 32.18 7.73 -10.59
CA LEU A 32 31.53 6.45 -10.86
C LEU A 32 32.03 5.29 -9.97
N THR A 33 33.32 5.30 -9.61
CA THR A 33 33.97 4.32 -8.72
C THR A 33 33.50 4.39 -7.27
N PHE A 34 33.20 5.58 -6.74
CA PHE A 34 32.67 5.74 -5.38
C PHE A 34 31.20 5.30 -5.30
N ARG A 35 30.42 5.55 -6.36
CA ARG A 35 29.05 5.03 -6.48
C ARG A 35 29.03 3.51 -6.54
N ALA A 36 29.98 2.90 -7.27
CA ALA A 36 30.15 1.45 -7.30
C ALA A 36 30.50 0.88 -5.91
N GLY A 37 31.42 1.51 -5.19
CA GLY A 37 31.75 1.13 -3.80
C GLY A 37 30.56 1.24 -2.85
N ALA A 38 29.75 2.29 -2.97
CA ALA A 38 28.56 2.50 -2.17
C ALA A 38 27.46 1.46 -2.47
N THR A 39 27.27 1.09 -3.74
CA THR A 39 26.36 -0.01 -4.12
C THR A 39 26.82 -1.36 -3.58
N ILE A 40 28.12 -1.64 -3.57
CA ILE A 40 28.68 -2.89 -3.04
C ILE A 40 28.48 -2.95 -1.52
N LEU A 41 28.71 -1.84 -0.81
CA LEU A 41 28.50 -1.77 0.64
C LEU A 41 27.02 -1.92 1.02
N GLY A 42 26.11 -1.28 0.28
CA GLY A 42 24.67 -1.43 0.46
C GLY A 42 24.17 -2.84 0.15
N LEU A 43 24.65 -3.44 -0.95
CA LEU A 43 24.33 -4.83 -1.29
C LEU A 43 24.88 -5.82 -0.25
N ALA A 44 26.06 -5.56 0.32
CA ALA A 44 26.61 -6.37 1.40
C ALA A 44 25.78 -6.27 2.69
N GLY A 45 25.29 -5.08 3.05
CA GLY A 45 24.40 -4.88 4.19
C GLY A 45 23.05 -5.59 4.00
N VAL A 46 22.45 -5.50 2.81
CA VAL A 46 21.23 -6.24 2.47
C VAL A 46 21.48 -7.75 2.48
N GLY A 47 22.58 -8.21 1.88
CA GLY A 47 22.97 -9.62 1.90
C GLY A 47 23.17 -10.17 3.31
N LEU A 48 23.75 -9.38 4.22
CA LEU A 48 23.92 -9.74 5.62
C LEU A 48 22.58 -9.83 6.38
N LEU A 49 21.67 -8.88 6.14
CA LEU A 49 20.30 -8.94 6.70
C LEU A 49 19.54 -10.18 6.20
N MET A 50 19.69 -10.51 4.92
CA MET A 50 19.07 -11.71 4.33
C MET A 50 19.67 -13.00 4.90
N ALA A 51 21.00 -13.07 5.07
CA ALA A 51 21.67 -14.22 5.67
C ALA A 51 21.25 -14.43 7.14
N LEU A 52 21.04 -13.34 7.89
CA LEU A 52 20.52 -13.40 9.27
C LEU A 52 19.05 -13.83 9.31
N ALA A 53 18.22 -13.33 8.38
CA ALA A 53 16.82 -13.75 8.26
C ALA A 53 16.71 -15.27 8.01
N VAL A 54 17.53 -15.80 7.09
CA VAL A 54 17.58 -17.24 6.80
C VAL A 54 18.02 -18.05 8.03
N GLN A 55 19.04 -17.58 8.76
CA GLN A 55 19.53 -18.27 9.96
C GLN A 55 18.53 -18.22 11.13
N SER A 56 17.74 -17.14 11.26
CA SER A 56 16.73 -17.00 12.31
C SER A 56 15.45 -17.82 12.07
N GLY A 57 15.23 -18.30 10.84
CA GLY A 57 14.10 -19.16 10.48
C GLY A 57 14.39 -20.67 10.57
N GLY A 58 15.60 -21.07 10.99
CA GLY A 58 16.02 -22.48 11.06
C GLY A 58 15.54 -23.20 12.31
N GLY A 59 14.28 -23.65 12.30
CA GLY A 59 13.86 -24.78 13.12
C GLY A 59 14.41 -26.11 12.59
N PRO A 60 14.16 -27.25 13.27
CA PRO A 60 14.65 -28.58 12.88
C PRO A 60 14.17 -29.08 11.50
N ASP A 61 13.23 -28.38 10.86
CA ASP A 61 12.84 -28.59 9.46
C ASP A 61 13.45 -27.44 8.63
N GLY A 62 14.28 -27.76 7.64
CA GLY A 62 15.05 -26.79 6.84
C GLY A 62 14.21 -25.67 6.19
N PRO A 63 14.85 -24.67 5.55
CA PRO A 63 14.13 -23.51 5.01
C PRO A 63 12.98 -23.97 4.10
N PRO A 64 11.76 -23.42 4.26
CA PRO A 64 10.61 -23.85 3.47
C PRO A 64 10.91 -23.72 1.98
N ALA A 65 10.31 -24.56 1.13
CA ALA A 65 10.55 -24.52 -0.32
C ALA A 65 10.26 -23.14 -0.98
N SER A 66 9.48 -22.29 -0.30
CA SER A 66 9.20 -20.90 -0.69
C SER A 66 10.26 -19.87 -0.27
N ALA A 67 11.21 -20.24 0.60
CA ALA A 67 12.29 -19.38 1.05
C ALA A 67 13.10 -18.73 -0.09
N PRO A 68 13.56 -19.44 -1.14
CA PRO A 68 14.32 -18.80 -2.21
C PRO A 68 13.50 -17.77 -2.99
N LEU A 69 12.22 -18.05 -3.25
CA LEU A 69 11.32 -17.09 -3.94
C LEU A 69 11.05 -15.87 -3.07
N CYS A 70 10.83 -16.06 -1.77
CA CYS A 70 10.63 -14.96 -0.82
C CYS A 70 11.85 -14.03 -0.81
N ILE A 71 13.06 -14.61 -0.72
CA ILE A 71 14.32 -13.86 -0.73
C ILE A 71 14.51 -13.13 -2.07
N ALA A 72 14.18 -13.78 -3.19
CA ALA A 72 14.26 -13.15 -4.51
C ALA A 72 13.34 -11.93 -4.61
N PHE A 73 12.04 -12.08 -4.29
CA PHE A 73 11.09 -10.96 -4.35
C PHE A 73 11.45 -9.83 -3.37
N ALA A 74 11.87 -10.15 -2.15
CA ALA A 74 12.32 -9.15 -1.18
C ALA A 74 13.54 -8.36 -1.69
N THR A 75 14.52 -9.06 -2.27
CA THR A 75 15.73 -8.42 -2.82
C THR A 75 15.39 -7.53 -4.01
N ILE A 76 14.51 -7.98 -4.91
CA ILE A 76 14.05 -7.19 -6.06
C ILE A 76 13.28 -5.95 -5.58
N ALA A 77 12.42 -6.08 -4.56
CA ALA A 77 11.68 -4.96 -3.99
C ALA A 77 12.62 -3.90 -3.38
N ILE A 78 13.62 -4.32 -2.59
CA ILE A 78 14.59 -3.39 -2.00
C ILE A 78 15.44 -2.72 -3.09
N ALA A 79 15.94 -3.49 -4.06
CA ALA A 79 16.72 -2.96 -5.17
C ALA A 79 15.90 -1.96 -6.02
N GLY A 80 14.62 -2.27 -6.28
CA GLY A 80 13.68 -1.39 -6.95
C GLY A 80 13.45 -0.09 -6.19
N ALA A 81 13.26 -0.14 -4.87
CA ALA A 81 13.04 1.04 -4.04
C ALA A 81 14.27 1.96 -4.01
N VAL A 82 15.48 1.38 -3.84
CA VAL A 82 16.73 2.15 -3.92
C VAL A 82 16.89 2.77 -5.30
N ARG A 83 16.56 2.04 -6.37
CA ARG A 83 16.72 2.54 -7.73
C ARG A 83 15.67 3.60 -8.10
N MET A 84 14.45 3.49 -7.59
CA MET A 84 13.39 4.51 -7.71
C MET A 84 13.86 5.86 -7.18
N ILE A 85 14.46 5.91 -5.99
CA ILE A 85 14.91 7.16 -5.35
C ILE A 85 16.15 7.74 -6.05
N THR A 86 17.02 6.88 -6.59
CA THR A 86 18.32 7.30 -7.13
C THR A 86 18.31 7.58 -8.65
N HIS A 87 17.23 7.27 -9.36
CA HIS A 87 17.18 7.46 -10.81
C HIS A 87 16.91 8.93 -11.16
N PRO A 88 17.77 9.58 -11.97
CA PRO A 88 17.63 11.01 -12.31
C PRO A 88 16.48 11.32 -13.28
N ARG A 89 15.80 10.30 -13.80
CA ARG A 89 14.77 10.43 -14.84
C ARG A 89 13.45 9.93 -14.25
N PRO A 90 12.44 10.79 -14.06
CA PRO A 90 11.26 10.39 -13.27
C PRO A 90 10.44 9.28 -13.91
N VAL A 91 10.42 9.18 -15.24
CA VAL A 91 9.81 8.05 -15.96
C VAL A 91 10.42 6.72 -15.51
N PHE A 92 11.75 6.63 -15.49
CA PHE A 92 12.43 5.41 -15.05
C PHE A 92 12.24 5.18 -13.55
N ALA A 93 12.22 6.23 -12.73
CA ALA A 93 11.89 6.11 -11.30
C ALA A 93 10.49 5.50 -11.08
N ALA A 94 9.49 5.91 -11.85
CA ALA A 94 8.14 5.36 -11.79
C ALA A 94 8.11 3.87 -12.21
N LEU A 95 8.85 3.47 -13.24
CA LEU A 95 8.98 2.06 -13.63
C LEU A 95 9.60 1.19 -12.52
N TYR A 96 10.62 1.70 -11.81
CA TYR A 96 11.16 1.01 -10.64
C TYR A 96 10.16 0.93 -9.49
N PHE A 97 9.31 1.94 -9.31
CA PHE A 97 8.24 1.88 -8.31
C PHE A 97 7.21 0.78 -8.65
N ILE A 98 6.81 0.66 -9.92
CA ILE A 98 5.95 -0.44 -10.39
C ILE A 98 6.58 -1.80 -10.07
N LEU A 99 7.90 -1.96 -10.29
CA LEU A 99 8.63 -3.19 -9.95
C LEU A 99 8.56 -3.52 -8.45
N VAL A 100 8.63 -2.52 -7.56
CA VAL A 100 8.48 -2.73 -6.10
C VAL A 100 7.07 -3.23 -5.76
N VAL A 101 6.04 -2.64 -6.37
CA VAL A 101 4.64 -3.03 -6.14
C VAL A 101 4.38 -4.45 -6.64
N LEU A 102 4.88 -4.80 -7.83
CA LEU A 102 4.80 -6.17 -8.35
C LEU A 102 5.55 -7.19 -7.48
N SER A 103 6.74 -6.84 -6.99
CA SER A 103 7.52 -7.72 -6.11
C SER A 103 6.81 -7.94 -4.76
N SER A 104 6.17 -6.88 -4.23
CA SER A 104 5.37 -6.96 -3.00
C SER A 104 4.11 -7.80 -3.19
N ALA A 105 3.47 -7.76 -4.37
CA ALA A 105 2.36 -8.65 -4.71
C ALA A 105 2.81 -10.12 -4.73
N GLY A 106 4.01 -10.39 -5.25
CA GLY A 106 4.63 -11.73 -5.16
C GLY A 106 4.82 -12.21 -3.72
N LEU A 107 5.25 -11.33 -2.81
CA LEU A 107 5.34 -11.65 -1.38
C LEU A 107 3.97 -11.96 -0.75
N PHE A 108 2.91 -11.24 -1.13
CA PHE A 108 1.55 -11.56 -0.67
C PHE A 108 1.05 -12.91 -1.18
N LEU A 109 1.35 -13.29 -2.43
CA LEU A 109 1.02 -14.62 -2.95
C LEU A 109 1.73 -15.74 -2.16
N LEU A 110 3.00 -15.52 -1.79
CA LEU A 110 3.74 -16.48 -0.96
C LEU A 110 3.16 -16.62 0.46
N MET A 111 2.49 -15.59 0.97
CA MET A 111 1.76 -15.62 2.25
C MET A 111 0.31 -16.11 2.12
N GLN A 112 -0.08 -16.67 0.96
CA GLN A 112 -1.45 -17.10 0.65
C GLN A 112 -2.49 -15.96 0.76
N ALA A 113 -2.05 -14.71 0.64
CA ALA A 113 -2.90 -13.52 0.66
C ALA A 113 -3.27 -13.11 -0.76
N GLU A 114 -4.00 -13.98 -1.46
CA GLU A 114 -4.34 -13.83 -2.88
C GLU A 114 -5.13 -12.55 -3.17
N PHE A 115 -6.15 -12.26 -2.36
CA PHE A 115 -6.98 -11.07 -2.52
C PHE A 115 -6.12 -9.80 -2.45
N MET A 116 -5.24 -9.71 -1.45
CA MET A 116 -4.35 -8.56 -1.25
C MET A 116 -3.34 -8.43 -2.38
N ALA A 117 -2.78 -9.53 -2.88
CA ALA A 117 -1.86 -9.52 -4.01
C ALA A 117 -2.52 -8.95 -5.27
N PHE A 118 -3.70 -9.46 -5.65
CA PHE A 118 -4.41 -8.96 -6.83
C PHE A 118 -4.91 -7.53 -6.66
N ALA A 119 -5.39 -7.16 -5.46
CA ALA A 119 -5.77 -5.78 -5.16
C ALA A 119 -4.59 -4.81 -5.33
N LEU A 120 -3.39 -5.20 -4.87
CA LEU A 120 -2.18 -4.42 -5.04
C LEU A 120 -1.81 -4.23 -6.52
N ILE A 121 -1.97 -5.28 -7.34
CA ILE A 121 -1.70 -5.19 -8.79
C ILE A 121 -2.74 -4.32 -9.50
N ILE A 122 -4.04 -4.55 -9.28
CA ILE A 122 -5.10 -3.86 -10.02
C ILE A 122 -5.18 -2.39 -9.61
N VAL A 123 -5.19 -2.11 -8.30
CA VAL A 123 -5.41 -0.75 -7.78
C VAL A 123 -4.12 0.07 -7.80
N TYR A 124 -3.04 -0.45 -7.19
CA TYR A 124 -1.79 0.30 -7.09
C TYR A 124 -1.00 0.25 -8.40
N ALA A 125 -0.55 -0.93 -8.84
CA ALA A 125 0.28 -1.02 -10.04
C ALA A 125 -0.49 -0.64 -11.32
N GLY A 126 -1.77 -1.00 -11.41
CA GLY A 126 -2.64 -0.73 -12.53
C GLY A 126 -3.13 0.72 -12.53
N ALA A 127 -4.19 1.01 -11.77
CA ALA A 127 -4.85 2.31 -11.85
C ALA A 127 -3.96 3.47 -11.38
N ILE A 128 -3.47 3.43 -10.14
CA ILE A 128 -2.80 4.58 -9.53
C ILE A 128 -1.45 4.86 -10.21
N LEU A 129 -0.60 3.85 -10.35
CA LEU A 129 0.77 4.05 -10.85
C LEU A 129 0.83 4.33 -12.35
N ILE A 130 0.00 3.70 -13.17
CA ILE A 130 -0.03 4.00 -14.61
C ILE A 130 -0.60 5.41 -14.83
N THR A 131 -1.68 5.79 -14.14
CA THR A 131 -2.21 7.16 -14.21
C THR A 131 -1.17 8.16 -13.74
N TYR A 132 -0.48 7.90 -12.63
CA TYR A 132 0.60 8.75 -12.14
C TYR A 132 1.74 8.86 -13.15
N MET A 133 2.18 7.76 -13.75
CA MET A 133 3.24 7.75 -14.77
C MET A 133 2.84 8.54 -16.01
N PHE A 134 1.59 8.40 -16.46
CA PHE A 134 1.05 9.17 -17.59
C PHE A 134 1.04 10.68 -17.28
N VAL A 135 0.57 11.07 -16.08
CA VAL A 135 0.59 12.47 -15.63
C VAL A 135 2.03 13.01 -15.55
N LEU A 136 2.97 12.23 -14.99
CA LEU A 136 4.39 12.62 -14.95
C LEU A 136 4.99 12.79 -16.34
N MET A 137 4.63 11.94 -17.31
CA MET A 137 5.13 12.05 -18.68
C MET A 137 4.60 13.31 -19.37
N LEU A 138 3.31 13.61 -19.23
CA LEU A 138 2.71 14.81 -19.81
C LEU A 138 3.29 16.10 -19.20
N ALA A 139 3.48 16.12 -17.88
CA ALA A 139 4.05 17.27 -17.18
C ALA A 139 5.49 17.61 -17.63
N GLN A 140 6.24 16.64 -18.16
CA GLN A 140 7.63 16.84 -18.58
C GLN A 140 7.79 17.37 -20.01
N GLN A 141 6.69 17.48 -20.78
CA GLN A 141 6.72 17.83 -22.20
C GLN A 141 6.24 19.27 -22.50
N GLY A 142 6.13 20.15 -21.50
CA GLY A 142 5.76 21.56 -21.70
C GLY A 142 6.79 22.36 -22.52
N PRO A 143 6.39 23.24 -23.47
CA PRO A 143 7.32 24.03 -24.27
C PRO A 143 8.23 24.90 -23.40
N GLU A 144 9.55 24.82 -23.62
CA GLU A 144 10.55 25.74 -23.06
C GLU A 144 10.46 27.12 -23.74
N GLU A 145 9.30 27.77 -23.69
CA GLU A 145 9.16 29.14 -24.17
C GLU A 145 9.42 30.12 -23.02
N SER A 146 10.70 30.43 -22.88
CA SER A 146 11.29 31.66 -22.35
C SER A 146 10.33 32.74 -21.84
N VAL A 147 9.93 32.67 -20.56
CA VAL A 147 9.61 33.86 -19.75
C VAL A 147 10.25 33.66 -18.37
N GLY A 148 11.40 34.28 -18.18
CA GLY A 148 12.18 34.24 -16.93
C GLY A 148 13.11 33.03 -16.84
N ARG A 149 14.40 33.29 -16.60
CA ARG A 149 15.48 32.30 -16.48
C ARG A 149 15.28 31.35 -15.29
N ILE A 150 14.38 30.37 -15.42
CA ILE A 150 14.41 29.15 -14.63
C ILE A 150 14.96 28.07 -15.56
N SER A 151 16.28 27.97 -15.61
CA SER A 151 16.99 26.97 -16.41
C SER A 151 16.55 25.58 -15.93
N ARG A 152 16.59 24.56 -16.79
CA ARG A 152 16.46 23.13 -16.42
C ARG A 152 17.34 22.70 -15.22
N ASP A 153 18.28 23.54 -14.82
CA ASP A 153 19.17 23.43 -13.68
C ASP A 153 18.53 23.75 -12.31
N ASP A 154 17.35 24.39 -12.26
CA ASP A 154 16.66 24.71 -11.00
C ASP A 154 15.81 23.56 -10.43
N TYR A 155 15.72 22.42 -11.13
CA TYR A 155 15.27 21.19 -10.48
C TYR A 155 16.38 20.73 -9.54
N ASP A 156 16.13 20.83 -8.24
CA ASP A 156 17.04 20.42 -7.16
C ASP A 156 17.29 18.90 -7.24
N ARG A 157 18.24 18.49 -8.10
CA ARG A 157 18.63 17.07 -8.31
C ARG A 157 19.35 16.50 -7.10
N ILE A 158 19.81 17.37 -6.21
CA ILE A 158 20.49 17.03 -4.99
C ILE A 158 19.47 17.26 -3.87
N PRO A 159 19.15 16.25 -3.05
CA PRO A 159 18.34 16.46 -1.87
C PRO A 159 18.96 17.57 -1.03
N ARG A 160 18.16 18.49 -0.51
CA ARG A 160 18.65 19.59 0.33
C ARG A 160 19.39 19.09 1.56
N GLU A 161 18.91 18.00 2.17
CA GLU A 161 19.48 17.40 3.37
C GLU A 161 19.49 15.85 3.31
N PRO A 162 20.36 15.23 2.50
CA PRO A 162 20.36 13.78 2.32
C PRO A 162 20.80 13.04 3.59
N ALA A 163 21.68 13.65 4.39
CA ALA A 163 22.16 13.07 5.63
C ALA A 163 21.04 12.92 6.68
N VAL A 164 20.24 13.97 6.88
CA VAL A 164 19.14 13.97 7.85
C VAL A 164 18.08 12.96 7.46
N ALA A 165 17.68 12.94 6.18
CA ALA A 165 16.69 11.99 5.68
C ALA A 165 17.10 10.52 5.89
N VAL A 166 18.37 10.18 5.62
CA VAL A 166 18.86 8.82 5.85
C VAL A 166 18.95 8.49 7.33
N ILE A 167 19.46 9.39 8.17
CA ILE A 167 19.56 9.16 9.62
C ILE A 167 18.18 8.89 10.22
N VAL A 168 17.18 9.73 9.90
CA VAL A 168 15.81 9.58 10.40
C VAL A 168 15.18 8.28 9.88
N GLY A 169 15.33 7.99 8.59
CA GLY A 169 14.77 6.77 7.99
C GLY A 169 15.34 5.49 8.61
N PHE A 170 16.66 5.42 8.81
CA PHE A 170 17.29 4.27 9.43
C PHE A 170 17.08 4.19 10.94
N PHE A 171 16.92 5.33 11.62
CA PHE A 171 16.50 5.35 13.02
C PHE A 171 15.09 4.76 13.19
N MET A 172 14.13 5.17 12.34
CA MET A 172 12.80 4.55 12.30
C MET A 172 12.86 3.05 12.00
N LEU A 173 13.64 2.65 11.00
CA LEU A 173 13.81 1.23 10.64
C LEU A 173 14.42 0.42 11.79
N MET A 174 15.39 0.99 12.51
CA MET A 174 15.97 0.39 13.71
C MET A 174 14.94 0.22 14.82
N VAL A 175 14.17 1.25 15.15
CA VAL A 175 13.13 1.18 16.20
C VAL A 175 12.08 0.12 15.87
N LEU A 176 11.62 0.08 14.62
CA LEU A 176 10.69 -0.94 14.14
C LEU A 176 11.31 -2.33 14.20
N SER A 177 12.55 -2.50 13.72
CA SER A 177 13.24 -3.79 13.76
C SER A 177 13.38 -4.31 15.19
N GLN A 178 13.71 -3.46 16.17
CA GLN A 178 13.78 -3.89 17.57
C GLN A 178 12.42 -4.27 18.15
N THR A 179 11.34 -3.64 17.69
CA THR A 179 9.99 -3.98 18.15
C THR A 179 9.57 -5.37 17.66
N PHE A 180 9.93 -5.72 16.42
CA PHE A 180 9.56 -6.99 15.80
C PHE A 180 10.54 -8.14 16.12
N LEU A 181 11.85 -7.86 16.14
CA LEU A 181 12.93 -8.84 16.31
C LEU A 181 13.57 -8.80 17.71
N GLY A 182 13.11 -7.90 18.59
CA GLY A 182 13.61 -7.80 19.96
C GLY A 182 13.38 -9.09 20.76
N PRO A 183 14.12 -9.29 21.87
CA PRO A 183 13.93 -10.45 22.73
C PRO A 183 12.48 -10.51 23.20
N LYS A 184 11.71 -11.44 22.64
CA LYS A 184 10.35 -11.74 23.09
C LYS A 184 10.52 -12.27 24.51
N GLY A 185 10.09 -11.49 25.51
CA GLY A 185 10.03 -11.97 26.89
C GLY A 185 9.23 -13.27 26.97
N PRO A 186 9.35 -14.06 28.04
CA PRO A 186 8.57 -15.29 28.19
C PRO A 186 7.09 -14.92 28.05
N MET A 187 6.50 -15.25 26.90
CA MET A 187 5.08 -14.99 26.70
C MET A 187 4.33 -15.84 27.73
N PRO A 188 3.36 -15.29 28.48
CA PRO A 188 2.47 -16.09 29.31
C PRO A 188 1.77 -17.10 28.40
N ASN A 189 2.29 -18.33 28.36
CA ASN A 189 1.84 -19.47 27.56
C ASN A 189 0.98 -19.09 26.34
N ALA A 190 1.59 -18.37 25.38
CA ALA A 190 1.06 -18.41 24.03
C ALA A 190 1.36 -19.84 23.56
N ALA A 191 0.38 -20.73 23.74
CA ALA A 191 0.45 -22.07 23.19
C ALA A 191 0.97 -21.94 21.76
N PRO A 192 1.95 -22.77 21.34
CA PRO A 192 2.40 -22.75 19.96
C PRO A 192 1.14 -22.79 19.10
N LYS A 193 0.96 -21.80 18.21
CA LYS A 193 -0.10 -21.83 17.22
C LYS A 193 0.18 -23.03 16.33
N THR A 194 -0.19 -24.21 16.80
CA THR A 194 -0.24 -25.44 16.05
C THR A 194 -1.25 -25.22 14.94
N LEU A 195 -1.11 -25.99 13.85
CA LEU A 195 -2.04 -26.00 12.71
C LEU A 195 -3.52 -26.00 13.15
N SER A 196 -3.83 -26.56 14.34
CA SER A 196 -5.16 -26.52 14.96
C SER A 196 -5.73 -25.12 15.23
N THR A 197 -4.92 -24.12 15.59
CA THR A 197 -5.43 -22.75 15.86
C THR A 197 -5.83 -22.01 14.59
N ALA A 198 -5.09 -22.21 13.48
CA ALA A 198 -5.47 -21.69 12.18
C ALA A 198 -6.69 -22.42 11.62
N GLU A 199 -6.81 -23.73 11.86
CA GLU A 199 -8.02 -24.50 11.55
C GLU A 199 -9.22 -24.01 12.37
N GLU A 200 -9.06 -23.76 13.67
CA GLU A 200 -10.10 -23.22 14.55
C GLU A 200 -10.57 -21.83 14.09
N GLU A 201 -9.64 -20.96 13.68
CA GLU A 201 -9.96 -19.63 13.15
C GLU A 201 -10.76 -19.73 11.84
N ARG A 202 -10.39 -20.65 10.94
CA ARG A 202 -11.16 -20.94 9.71
C ARG A 202 -12.53 -21.52 10.00
N VAL A 203 -12.66 -22.36 11.02
CA VAL A 203 -13.94 -22.95 11.44
C VAL A 203 -14.85 -21.90 12.06
N ALA A 204 -14.28 -20.99 12.86
CA ALA A 204 -15.00 -19.83 13.37
C ALA A 204 -15.51 -18.93 12.24
N ALA A 205 -14.72 -18.72 11.18
CA ALA A 205 -15.14 -17.99 9.98
C ALA A 205 -16.30 -18.70 9.25
N PHE A 206 -16.26 -20.04 9.12
CA PHE A 206 -17.38 -20.82 8.59
C PHE A 206 -18.65 -20.69 9.43
N ASN A 207 -18.55 -20.74 10.76
CA ASN A 207 -19.71 -20.63 11.64
C ASN A 207 -20.41 -19.26 11.53
N ARG A 208 -19.69 -18.19 11.21
CA ARG A 208 -20.29 -16.87 10.92
C ARG A 208 -21.09 -16.83 9.61
N SER A 209 -20.90 -17.81 8.72
CA SER A 209 -21.49 -17.82 7.39
C SER A 209 -22.30 -19.12 7.12
N PRO A 210 -23.57 -19.19 7.58
CA PRO A 210 -24.41 -20.39 7.41
C PRO A 210 -24.54 -20.83 5.95
N ARG A 211 -24.59 -19.89 5.00
CA ARG A 211 -24.63 -20.21 3.57
C ARG A 211 -23.37 -20.93 3.08
N MET A 212 -22.19 -20.61 3.62
CA MET A 212 -20.94 -21.27 3.21
C MET A 212 -20.83 -22.68 3.78
N VAL A 213 -21.29 -22.89 5.03
CA VAL A 213 -21.40 -24.23 5.61
C VAL A 213 -22.34 -25.10 4.78
N LEU A 214 -23.47 -24.53 4.32
CA LEU A 214 -24.41 -25.22 3.44
C LEU A 214 -23.80 -25.56 2.08
N GLU A 215 -23.08 -24.63 1.46
CA GLU A 215 -22.38 -24.89 0.19
C GLU A 215 -21.33 -26.00 0.34
N ALA A 216 -20.54 -25.96 1.41
CA ALA A 216 -19.56 -27.02 1.70
C ALA A 216 -20.24 -28.38 1.92
N ALA A 217 -21.36 -28.42 2.63
CA ALA A 217 -22.13 -29.64 2.81
C ALA A 217 -22.72 -30.17 1.50
N LYS A 218 -23.25 -29.29 0.63
CA LYS A 218 -23.76 -29.65 -0.70
C LYS A 218 -22.68 -30.22 -1.62
N LEU A 219 -21.41 -29.83 -1.47
CA LEU A 219 -20.33 -30.45 -2.26
C LEU A 219 -20.09 -31.92 -1.89
N VAL A 220 -20.36 -32.30 -0.64
CA VAL A 220 -20.23 -33.69 -0.17
C VAL A 220 -21.46 -34.52 -0.55
N GLN A 221 -22.67 -33.97 -0.41
CA GLN A 221 -23.93 -34.63 -0.80
C GLN A 221 -24.81 -33.70 -1.65
N PRO A 222 -24.61 -33.66 -2.98
CA PRO A 222 -25.20 -32.64 -3.86
C PRO A 222 -26.70 -32.73 -4.09
N LYS A 223 -27.34 -33.86 -3.76
CA LYS A 223 -28.78 -34.09 -4.06
C LYS A 223 -29.67 -34.33 -2.84
N ALA A 224 -29.10 -34.43 -1.63
CA ALA A 224 -29.84 -34.79 -0.43
C ALA A 224 -30.12 -33.59 0.49
N ILE A 225 -29.36 -32.49 0.35
CA ILE A 225 -29.28 -31.41 1.33
C ILE A 225 -30.19 -30.23 0.97
N GLU A 226 -31.23 -29.99 1.78
CA GLU A 226 -32.17 -28.88 1.58
C GLU A 226 -31.79 -27.63 2.36
N ALA A 227 -31.42 -27.78 3.63
CA ALA A 227 -31.07 -26.69 4.53
C ALA A 227 -30.11 -27.13 5.64
N LEU A 228 -29.45 -26.18 6.29
CA LEU A 228 -28.73 -26.47 7.54
C LEU A 228 -29.72 -26.68 8.67
N ALA A 229 -29.52 -27.75 9.43
CA ALA A 229 -30.32 -28.05 10.60
C ALA A 229 -29.65 -27.44 11.82
N TRP A 230 -30.20 -26.32 12.31
CA TRP A 230 -29.79 -25.75 13.59
C TRP A 230 -30.33 -26.62 14.74
N ASP A 231 -29.53 -26.80 15.79
CA ASP A 231 -29.86 -27.70 16.89
C ASP A 231 -29.95 -27.00 18.26
N GLY A 232 -29.81 -25.67 18.31
CA GLY A 232 -29.82 -24.91 19.55
C GLY A 232 -28.46 -24.31 19.93
N GLY A 233 -27.35 -24.85 19.43
CA GLY A 233 -26.00 -24.32 19.66
C GLY A 233 -25.64 -23.23 18.64
N GLY A 234 -24.99 -22.14 19.06
CA GLY A 234 -24.63 -21.02 18.17
C GLY A 234 -23.71 -21.38 16.98
N ASP A 235 -23.14 -22.58 16.95
CA ASP A 235 -22.21 -23.06 15.94
C ASP A 235 -22.84 -24.07 14.98
N TYR A 236 -22.62 -23.87 13.68
CA TYR A 236 -23.11 -24.77 12.61
C TYR A 236 -22.17 -25.94 12.31
N LEU A 237 -20.87 -25.78 12.62
CA LEU A 237 -19.85 -26.81 12.56
C LEU A 237 -19.50 -27.28 13.96
N ARG A 238 -19.43 -28.60 14.14
CA ARG A 238 -18.92 -29.24 15.34
C ARG A 238 -17.74 -30.14 15.02
N ARG A 239 -16.84 -30.27 15.98
CA ARG A 239 -15.79 -31.28 15.90
C ARG A 239 -16.37 -32.64 16.30
N GLY A 240 -16.37 -33.61 15.39
CA GLY A 240 -16.75 -34.99 15.64
C GLY A 240 -15.67 -35.73 16.43
N ASP A 241 -16.04 -36.91 16.95
CA ASP A 241 -15.14 -37.79 17.73
C ASP A 241 -13.92 -38.27 16.92
N ASP A 242 -14.03 -38.25 15.59
CA ASP A 242 -12.96 -38.55 14.63
C ASP A 242 -12.02 -37.36 14.38
N GLY A 243 -12.24 -36.22 15.06
CA GLY A 243 -11.49 -34.99 14.92
C GLY A 243 -11.86 -34.16 13.69
N ALA A 244 -12.76 -34.66 12.83
CA ALA A 244 -13.23 -33.97 11.63
C ALA A 244 -14.39 -33.02 11.96
N TYR A 245 -14.57 -31.97 11.15
CA TYR A 245 -15.68 -31.04 11.31
C TYR A 245 -16.95 -31.62 10.68
N GLN A 246 -18.06 -31.57 11.39
CA GLN A 246 -19.36 -32.07 10.97
C GLN A 246 -20.38 -30.93 10.97
N ALA A 247 -21.14 -30.80 9.89
CA ALA A 247 -22.27 -29.89 9.79
C ALA A 247 -23.58 -30.66 9.96
N LEU A 248 -24.52 -30.15 10.76
CA LEU A 248 -25.86 -30.72 10.86
C LEU A 248 -26.73 -30.20 9.72
N VAL A 249 -27.27 -31.14 8.93
CA VAL A 249 -28.00 -30.81 7.70
C VAL A 249 -29.36 -31.50 7.68
N ALA A 250 -30.38 -30.81 7.19
CA ALA A 250 -31.70 -31.38 6.94
C ALA A 250 -31.70 -32.04 5.55
N VAL A 251 -31.94 -33.35 5.54
CA VAL A 251 -32.05 -34.16 4.33
C VAL A 251 -33.53 -34.36 3.99
N ALA A 252 -33.88 -34.20 2.71
CA ALA A 252 -35.26 -34.18 2.20
C ALA A 252 -36.15 -35.34 2.71
N ASP A 253 -35.56 -36.52 2.92
CA ASP A 253 -36.31 -37.75 3.25
C ASP A 253 -35.97 -38.36 4.62
N ASP A 254 -34.96 -37.87 5.34
CA ASP A 254 -34.31 -38.63 6.43
C ASP A 254 -33.96 -37.80 7.69
N GLY A 255 -34.59 -36.64 7.83
CA GLY A 255 -34.47 -35.77 9.01
C GLY A 255 -33.11 -35.07 9.12
N LYS A 256 -32.65 -34.82 10.36
CA LYS A 256 -31.37 -34.15 10.63
C LYS A 256 -30.23 -35.17 10.63
N GLN A 257 -29.27 -35.03 9.73
CA GLN A 257 -28.10 -35.90 9.67
C GLN A 257 -26.79 -35.08 9.78
N PRO A 258 -25.80 -35.57 10.55
CA PRO A 258 -24.46 -34.97 10.56
C PRO A 258 -23.71 -35.36 9.27
N VAL A 259 -23.18 -34.36 8.56
CA VAL A 259 -22.35 -34.53 7.37
C VAL A 259 -20.92 -34.11 7.69
N THR A 260 -19.98 -35.03 7.54
CA THR A 260 -18.56 -34.77 7.80
C THR A 260 -17.93 -33.96 6.66
N LEU A 261 -17.47 -32.76 6.97
CA LEU A 261 -16.71 -31.88 6.12
C LEU A 261 -15.21 -32.11 6.37
N ARG A 262 -14.62 -33.00 5.58
CA ARG A 262 -13.17 -33.29 5.65
C ARG A 262 -12.30 -32.25 4.94
N ASP A 263 -12.88 -31.47 4.05
CA ASP A 263 -12.17 -30.43 3.31
C ASP A 263 -12.92 -29.09 3.42
N LEU A 264 -12.30 -28.14 4.13
CA LEU A 264 -12.77 -26.75 4.25
C LEU A 264 -12.17 -25.83 3.16
N SER A 265 -11.65 -26.40 2.07
CA SER A 265 -11.11 -25.67 0.90
C SER A 265 -12.12 -24.75 0.19
N VAL A 266 -13.40 -24.83 0.54
CA VAL A 266 -14.46 -23.93 0.04
C VAL A 266 -14.24 -22.47 0.49
N LEU A 267 -13.55 -22.25 1.61
CA LEU A 267 -13.06 -20.91 1.99
C LEU A 267 -11.85 -20.54 1.13
N THR A 268 -12.10 -19.83 0.05
CA THR A 268 -11.06 -19.10 -0.67
C THR A 268 -10.78 -17.77 0.03
N ASN A 269 -9.51 -17.35 0.04
CA ASN A 269 -9.07 -16.10 0.69
C ASN A 269 -9.93 -14.89 0.26
N THR A 270 -10.22 -14.78 -1.04
CA THR A 270 -11.07 -13.74 -1.62
C THR A 270 -12.48 -13.71 -1.04
N ARG A 271 -13.07 -14.88 -0.81
CA ARG A 271 -14.45 -14.98 -0.33
C ARG A 271 -14.56 -14.62 1.14
N GLU A 272 -13.57 -15.02 1.94
CA GLU A 272 -13.49 -14.70 3.36
C GLU A 272 -13.34 -13.19 3.59
N VAL A 273 -12.40 -12.56 2.88
CA VAL A 273 -12.21 -11.10 2.96
C VAL A 273 -13.46 -10.37 2.52
N GLY A 274 -14.10 -10.80 1.42
CA GLY A 274 -15.35 -10.19 0.95
C GLY A 274 -16.49 -10.27 1.98
N PHE A 275 -16.64 -11.39 2.67
CA PHE A 275 -17.65 -11.53 3.73
C PHE A 275 -17.32 -10.66 4.94
N SER A 276 -16.08 -10.68 5.43
CA SER A 276 -15.66 -9.88 6.59
C SER A 276 -15.79 -8.37 6.33
N LEU A 277 -15.46 -7.89 5.12
CA LEU A 277 -15.64 -6.48 4.76
C LEU A 277 -17.09 -6.01 4.88
N VAL A 278 -18.06 -6.87 4.53
CA VAL A 278 -19.49 -6.52 4.58
C VAL A 278 -20.08 -6.76 5.97
N ALA A 279 -19.69 -7.84 6.64
CA ALA A 279 -20.27 -8.25 7.92
C ALA A 279 -19.66 -7.48 9.11
N ASP A 280 -18.33 -7.36 9.16
CA ASP A 280 -17.61 -6.79 10.30
C ASP A 280 -17.32 -5.28 10.10
N PHE A 281 -17.16 -4.85 8.84
CA PHE A 281 -16.72 -3.47 8.51
C PHE A 281 -17.67 -2.67 7.58
N PRO A 282 -19.00 -2.69 7.77
CA PRO A 282 -19.94 -2.01 6.87
C PRO A 282 -19.71 -0.48 6.83
N VAL A 283 -19.45 0.15 7.98
CA VAL A 283 -19.22 1.59 8.08
C VAL A 283 -17.94 2.01 7.36
N SER A 284 -16.88 1.21 7.44
CA SER A 284 -15.62 1.48 6.74
C SER A 284 -15.81 1.43 5.22
N LEU A 285 -16.65 0.51 4.74
CA LEU A 285 -16.97 0.37 3.31
C LEU A 285 -17.77 1.57 2.80
N GLU A 286 -18.78 2.01 3.54
CA GLU A 286 -19.55 3.22 3.22
C GLU A 286 -18.66 4.47 3.21
N LEU A 287 -17.82 4.63 4.24
CA LEU A 287 -16.90 5.75 4.34
C LEU A 287 -15.90 5.78 3.18
N ALA A 288 -15.35 4.63 2.79
CA ALA A 288 -14.48 4.53 1.62
C ALA A 288 -15.20 5.00 0.35
N GLY A 289 -16.47 4.61 0.15
CA GLY A 289 -17.30 5.07 -0.96
C GLY A 289 -17.50 6.59 -0.97
N VAL A 290 -17.82 7.19 0.19
CA VAL A 290 -17.97 8.65 0.33
C VAL A 290 -16.66 9.38 0.04
N ILE A 291 -15.53 8.86 0.54
CA ILE A 291 -14.19 9.43 0.28
C ILE A 291 -13.88 9.40 -1.21
N LEU A 292 -14.14 8.28 -1.90
CA LEU A 292 -13.90 8.16 -3.35
C LEU A 292 -14.77 9.14 -4.14
N LEU A 293 -16.04 9.31 -3.75
CA LEU A 293 -16.95 10.26 -4.39
C LEU A 293 -16.47 11.71 -4.19
N MET A 294 -16.06 12.07 -2.98
CA MET A 294 -15.52 13.40 -2.67
C MET A 294 -14.20 13.66 -3.41
N ALA A 295 -13.33 12.65 -3.51
CA ALA A 295 -12.09 12.73 -4.27
C ALA A 295 -12.36 12.96 -5.77
N MET A 296 -13.33 12.26 -6.36
CA MET A 296 -13.73 12.45 -7.75
C MET A 296 -14.28 13.87 -7.99
N PHE A 297 -15.19 14.33 -7.13
CA PHE A 297 -15.73 15.69 -7.22
C PHE A 297 -14.62 16.74 -7.08
N GLY A 298 -13.73 16.59 -6.10
CA GLY A 298 -12.58 17.47 -5.90
C GLY A 298 -11.67 17.51 -7.12
N ALA A 299 -11.32 16.36 -7.70
CA ALA A 299 -10.50 16.27 -8.90
C ALA A 299 -11.15 16.98 -10.11
N VAL A 300 -12.46 16.81 -10.32
CA VAL A 300 -13.19 17.44 -11.43
C VAL A 300 -13.28 18.96 -11.26
N VAL A 301 -13.61 19.43 -10.05
CA VAL A 301 -13.69 20.87 -9.75
C VAL A 301 -12.33 21.54 -9.92
N LEU A 302 -11.26 20.91 -9.44
CA LEU A 302 -9.89 21.40 -9.62
C LEU A 302 -9.48 21.45 -11.09
N ALA A 303 -9.76 20.40 -11.85
CA ALA A 303 -9.45 20.35 -13.28
C ALA A 303 -10.20 21.43 -14.07
N ARG A 304 -11.50 21.66 -13.77
CA ARG A 304 -12.29 22.71 -14.42
C ARG A 304 -11.78 24.10 -14.09
N LYS A 305 -11.42 24.37 -12.82
CA LYS A 305 -10.88 25.66 -12.39
C LYS A 305 -9.54 25.98 -13.07
N GLN A 306 -8.68 24.97 -13.29
CA GLN A 306 -7.42 25.18 -14.02
C GLN A 306 -7.65 25.58 -15.48
N ILE A 307 -8.67 25.04 -16.12
CA ILE A 307 -9.05 25.43 -17.49
C ILE A 307 -9.54 26.88 -17.52
N GLU A 308 -10.42 27.27 -16.59
CA GLU A 308 -10.95 28.65 -16.53
C GLU A 308 -9.84 29.69 -16.29
N LEU A 309 -8.90 29.41 -15.38
CA LEU A 309 -7.75 30.29 -15.13
C LEU A 309 -6.85 30.42 -16.36
N GLY A 310 -6.56 29.30 -17.04
CA GLY A 310 -5.76 29.32 -18.27
C GLY A 310 -6.44 30.04 -19.44
N GLU A 311 -7.78 30.01 -19.52
CA GLU A 311 -8.53 30.81 -20.49
C GLU A 311 -8.50 32.30 -20.17
N ASP A 312 -8.64 32.67 -18.90
CA ASP A 312 -8.58 34.06 -18.45
C ASP A 312 -7.19 34.66 -18.69
N GLU A 313 -6.10 33.94 -18.38
CA GLU A 313 -4.73 34.36 -18.70
C GLU A 313 -4.52 34.57 -20.22
N ARG A 314 -5.07 33.69 -21.05
CA ARG A 314 -5.02 33.84 -22.52
C ARG A 314 -5.82 35.04 -23.01
N ARG A 315 -6.95 35.37 -22.37
CA ARG A 315 -7.78 36.54 -22.70
C ARG A 315 -7.11 37.84 -22.26
N GLU A 316 -6.46 37.85 -21.10
CA GLU A 316 -5.65 38.97 -20.62
C GLU A 316 -4.43 39.20 -21.53
N ALA A 317 -3.72 38.14 -21.93
CA ALA A 317 -2.63 38.22 -22.90
C ALA A 317 -3.10 38.72 -24.29
N ALA A 318 -4.36 38.46 -24.66
CA ALA A 318 -5.00 38.98 -25.86
C ALA A 318 -5.57 40.42 -25.70
N GLY A 319 -5.38 41.06 -24.55
CA GLY A 319 -5.78 42.46 -24.30
C GLY A 319 -7.29 42.67 -24.05
N MET A 320 -8.06 41.61 -23.83
CA MET A 320 -9.50 41.70 -23.56
C MET A 320 -9.76 41.75 -22.04
N ARG A 321 -9.61 42.94 -21.44
CA ARG A 321 -9.89 43.17 -20.01
C ARG A 321 -11.38 42.94 -19.71
N ARG A 322 -11.70 42.26 -18.61
CA ARG A 322 -13.08 42.14 -18.12
C ARG A 322 -13.67 43.55 -17.92
N LEU A 323 -14.80 43.85 -18.57
CA LEU A 323 -15.66 44.96 -18.16
C LEU A 323 -16.23 44.58 -16.79
N SER A 324 -15.74 45.21 -15.73
CA SER A 324 -16.36 45.06 -14.41
C SER A 324 -17.72 45.76 -14.46
N PRO A 325 -18.75 45.29 -13.73
CA PRO A 325 -20.04 46.00 -13.67
C PRO A 325 -19.91 47.48 -13.23
N GLU A 326 -18.82 47.82 -12.54
CA GLU A 326 -18.47 49.17 -12.10
C GLU A 326 -18.10 50.14 -13.24
N ASP A 327 -17.70 49.64 -14.43
CA ASP A 327 -17.34 50.50 -15.57
C ASP A 327 -18.57 51.06 -16.32
N SER A 328 -19.78 50.73 -15.87
CA SER A 328 -21.04 51.11 -16.52
C SER A 328 -21.69 52.38 -15.96
N THR A 329 -21.16 53.00 -14.91
CA THR A 329 -21.64 54.31 -14.45
C THR A 329 -21.06 55.41 -15.34
N PRO A 330 -21.88 56.13 -16.14
CA PRO A 330 -21.38 57.24 -16.93
C PRO A 330 -20.84 58.34 -16.00
N PRO A 331 -19.77 59.05 -16.38
CA PRO A 331 -19.20 60.09 -15.54
C PRO A 331 -20.27 61.17 -15.28
N GLU A 332 -20.51 61.47 -14.01
CA GLU A 332 -21.32 62.63 -13.60
C GLU A 332 -20.75 63.86 -14.30
N ALA A 333 -21.57 64.48 -15.14
CA ALA A 333 -21.25 65.72 -15.82
C ALA A 333 -20.99 66.81 -14.78
N SER A 334 -19.72 67.17 -14.59
CA SER A 334 -19.35 68.37 -13.86
C SER A 334 -19.91 69.58 -14.62
N GLY A 335 -20.83 70.30 -13.99
CA GLY A 335 -21.44 71.51 -14.53
C GLY A 335 -20.42 72.63 -14.77
N PRO A 336 -20.70 73.58 -15.68
CA PRO A 336 -19.74 74.60 -16.08
C PRO A 336 -19.44 75.56 -14.92
N SER A 337 -18.15 75.75 -14.64
CA SER A 337 -17.65 76.68 -13.64
C SER A 337 -18.03 78.13 -13.98
N GLY A 338 -18.50 78.85 -12.97
CA GLY A 338 -19.00 80.21 -13.07
C GLY A 338 -17.95 81.22 -13.54
N TRP A 339 -18.34 82.00 -14.54
CA TRP A 339 -17.72 83.26 -14.92
C TRP A 339 -18.22 84.36 -13.97
N SER A 340 -17.34 85.00 -13.20
CA SER A 340 -17.64 86.28 -12.56
C SER A 340 -16.62 87.32 -13.03
N GLY A 341 -17.07 88.23 -13.88
CA GLY A 341 -16.31 89.39 -14.34
C GLY A 341 -16.11 90.44 -13.25
N GLU A 342 -14.93 91.04 -13.28
CA GLU A 342 -14.60 92.33 -12.68
C GLU A 342 -15.54 93.43 -13.22
N LYS A 343 -16.08 94.23 -12.30
CA LYS A 343 -16.69 95.53 -12.61
C LYS A 343 -15.64 96.63 -12.48
N SER A 344 -15.51 97.43 -13.53
CA SER A 344 -15.30 98.87 -13.49
C SER A 344 -16.44 99.53 -14.25
#